data_AF-A0A5C4MAY7-F1
#
_entry.id   AF-A0A5C4MAY7-F1
#
_cell.length_a   1.000
_cell.length_b   1.000
_cell.length_c   1.000
_cell.angle_alpha   90.00
_cell.angle_beta   90.00
_cell.angle_gamma   90.00
#
_symmetry.space_group_name_H-M   'P 1'
#
loop_
_entity.id
_entity.type
_entity.pdbx_description
1 polymer ?
#
loop_
_entity_poly.entity_id
_entity_poly.type
_entity_poly.pdbx_seq_one_letter_code
_entity_poly.pdbx_strand_id
1 'polypeptide(L)'
;MRPPRRGRRRVGRAGVLAAAGRGTGRGRALRDARRPARRGGAAAYTTAHRRGGRLRRLCGRRARPAHRHPGRAGGTRADGTPRAGDDVLGAGPAPLRGRRGGRGRPLRRRRSRRPWEEAVNEELAALGSYFVLEALPDGPVAHGWRRLADLCEPGPLEARTADVRRVLSGTSGVEVEERVAASTVSLGLFSRLLSPAVGAAALGVPAPPLALDTVWWRPFESGPWPLAVEPAGHPPGLDEALSSLVDRFATGFGLSRTILWGNASSALFGAVAGLRASRPDLVPAAAAFAVATLGRHPYAGTGDVVRGAFVRRSCCLYYRVPGGGYCGDCVLESRRRAGGR
;
A
#
# COMPACT_ATOMS: atom_id res chain seq x y z
N MET A 1 -35.20 -1.23 -63.12
CA MET A 1 -35.18 -1.07 -61.65
C MET A 1 -34.88 -2.44 -61.02
N ARG A 2 -33.98 -2.45 -60.02
CA ARG A 2 -33.34 -3.59 -59.30
C ARG A 2 -32.19 -4.36 -60.00
N PRO A 3 -31.10 -4.69 -59.26
CA PRO A 3 -29.78 -5.04 -59.82
C PRO A 3 -29.49 -6.55 -59.80
N PRO A 4 -28.43 -7.02 -60.50
CA PRO A 4 -28.04 -8.42 -60.47
C PRO A 4 -27.10 -8.76 -59.30
N ARG A 5 -27.36 -9.92 -58.71
CA ARG A 5 -26.53 -10.66 -57.75
C ARG A 5 -25.32 -11.28 -58.46
N ARG A 6 -24.16 -11.32 -57.81
CA ARG A 6 -23.17 -12.39 -58.01
C ARG A 6 -22.58 -12.81 -56.69
N GLY A 7 -22.58 -14.13 -56.47
CA GLY A 7 -21.96 -14.78 -55.34
C GLY A 7 -20.85 -15.73 -55.77
N ARG A 8 -19.99 -15.97 -54.77
CA ARG A 8 -19.40 -17.27 -54.35
C ARG A 8 -18.23 -17.91 -55.11
N ARG A 9 -17.33 -18.41 -54.23
CA ARG A 9 -16.34 -19.51 -54.31
C ARG A 9 -14.95 -19.17 -54.84
N ARG A 10 -13.85 -19.85 -54.48
CA ARG A 10 -13.32 -20.56 -53.28
C ARG A 10 -11.99 -21.18 -53.78
N VAL A 11 -10.93 -21.10 -52.98
CA VAL A 11 -9.72 -21.98 -52.88
C VAL A 11 -8.78 -22.14 -54.09
N GLY A 12 -7.47 -21.98 -53.84
CA GLY A 12 -6.37 -22.54 -54.62
C GLY A 12 -5.07 -22.56 -53.81
N ARG A 13 -4.36 -23.69 -53.81
CA ARG A 13 -3.17 -24.04 -53.01
C ARG A 13 -2.10 -24.54 -53.98
N ALA A 14 -0.85 -24.04 -53.91
CA ALA A 14 0.42 -24.58 -54.46
C ALA A 14 1.51 -23.50 -54.23
N GLY A 15 2.81 -23.73 -54.02
CA GLY A 15 3.67 -24.91 -54.01
C GLY A 15 5.12 -24.50 -54.39
N VAL A 16 6.11 -25.01 -53.63
CA VAL A 16 7.49 -25.43 -54.03
C VAL A 16 8.62 -24.41 -54.34
N LEU A 17 9.80 -24.68 -53.72
CA LEU A 17 11.23 -24.65 -54.18
C LEU A 17 12.16 -24.08 -53.07
N ALA A 18 13.07 -24.79 -52.38
CA ALA A 18 14.21 -25.68 -52.70
C ALA A 18 15.57 -24.95 -52.91
N ALA A 19 16.54 -25.19 -52.00
CA ALA A 19 18.02 -25.30 -52.19
C ALA A 19 18.71 -25.19 -50.80
N ALA A 20 19.32 -26.20 -50.17
CA ALA A 20 20.48 -27.04 -50.49
C ALA A 20 21.85 -26.33 -50.31
N GLY A 21 22.62 -26.76 -49.29
CA GLY A 21 24.04 -26.45 -49.08
C GLY A 21 24.63 -27.33 -47.96
N ARG A 22 25.70 -28.07 -48.28
CA ARG A 22 26.21 -29.27 -47.58
C ARG A 22 27.45 -28.96 -46.72
N GLY A 23 27.83 -29.90 -45.84
CA GLY A 23 29.21 -30.06 -45.31
C GLY A 23 29.25 -30.60 -43.87
N THR A 24 29.16 -31.92 -43.64
CA THR A 24 30.27 -32.88 -43.39
C THR A 24 31.12 -32.63 -42.13
N GLY A 25 31.16 -33.61 -41.22
CA GLY A 25 32.21 -33.73 -40.20
C GLY A 25 31.82 -34.57 -38.98
N ARG A 26 32.26 -35.84 -38.93
CA ARG A 26 32.12 -36.77 -37.78
C ARG A 26 33.08 -36.40 -36.65
N GLY A 27 32.66 -36.60 -35.39
CA GLY A 27 33.56 -36.66 -34.22
C GLY A 27 32.81 -36.99 -32.92
N ARG A 28 33.02 -38.20 -32.37
CA ARG A 28 32.58 -38.63 -31.03
C ARG A 28 33.54 -38.09 -29.97
N ALA A 29 33.04 -37.55 -28.84
CA ALA A 29 33.35 -37.96 -27.46
C ALA A 29 32.87 -36.94 -26.39
N LEU A 30 31.97 -37.41 -25.52
CA LEU A 30 31.93 -37.32 -24.04
C LEU A 30 32.27 -36.01 -23.26
N ARG A 31 31.34 -35.70 -22.33
CA ARG A 31 31.46 -35.00 -21.02
C ARG A 31 31.66 -33.48 -21.02
N ASP A 32 30.60 -32.73 -20.68
CA ASP A 32 30.37 -32.23 -19.32
C ASP A 32 29.22 -31.21 -19.32
N ALA A 33 28.12 -31.56 -18.64
CA ALA A 33 26.98 -30.68 -18.45
C ALA A 33 27.29 -29.66 -17.34
N ARG A 34 27.63 -28.42 -17.71
CA ARG A 34 27.53 -27.26 -16.80
C ARG A 34 26.39 -26.36 -17.27
N ARG A 35 25.26 -26.44 -16.56
CA ARG A 35 24.13 -25.50 -16.65
C ARG A 35 24.61 -24.09 -16.22
N PRO A 36 24.35 -23.02 -16.98
CA PRO A 36 24.39 -21.69 -16.41
C PRO A 36 23.14 -21.45 -15.55
N ALA A 37 23.38 -20.92 -14.35
CA ALA A 37 22.40 -20.65 -13.31
C ALA A 37 21.30 -19.70 -13.80
N ARG A 38 20.05 -20.12 -13.65
CA ARG A 38 18.87 -19.24 -13.79
C ARG A 38 18.88 -18.24 -12.63
N ARG A 39 19.08 -16.96 -12.93
CA ARG A 39 18.81 -15.86 -12.01
C ARG A 39 17.30 -15.79 -11.78
N GLY A 40 16.87 -16.19 -10.58
CA GLY A 40 15.48 -16.07 -10.14
C GLY A 40 15.17 -14.63 -9.72
N GLY A 41 14.36 -13.94 -10.52
CA GLY A 41 13.69 -12.71 -10.10
C GLY A 41 12.41 -13.08 -9.36
N ALA A 42 12.47 -13.11 -8.03
CA ALA A 42 11.30 -13.33 -7.18
C ALA A 42 10.72 -11.99 -6.73
N ALA A 43 9.41 -11.84 -6.94
CA ALA A 43 8.61 -10.71 -6.51
C ALA A 43 8.69 -10.55 -4.98
N ALA A 44 9.38 -9.50 -4.53
CA ALA A 44 9.41 -9.09 -3.14
C ALA A 44 8.12 -8.33 -2.79
N TYR A 45 7.07 -9.08 -2.45
CA TYR A 45 6.01 -8.58 -1.58
C TYR A 45 6.13 -9.33 -0.25
N THR A 46 6.68 -8.62 0.73
CA THR A 46 6.61 -8.87 2.18
C THR A 46 6.16 -10.28 2.62
N THR A 47 7.10 -11.23 2.63
CA THR A 47 7.01 -12.40 3.53
C THR A 47 8.12 -12.28 4.56
N ALA A 48 7.75 -11.82 5.77
CA ALA A 48 8.58 -12.02 6.94
C ALA A 48 8.77 -13.54 7.13
N HIS A 49 10.01 -14.00 6.94
CA HIS A 49 10.42 -15.38 7.14
C HIS A 49 10.03 -15.87 8.56
N ARG A 50 9.08 -16.80 8.66
CA ARG A 50 9.05 -17.77 9.77
C ARG A 50 9.78 -19.02 9.30
N ARG A 51 11.05 -19.14 9.68
CA ARG A 51 11.81 -20.39 9.53
C ARG A 51 11.22 -21.43 10.49
N GLY A 52 10.75 -22.53 9.95
CA GLY A 52 10.31 -23.70 10.71
C GLY A 52 11.50 -24.42 11.34
N GLY A 53 11.60 -24.35 12.66
CA GLY A 53 12.40 -25.25 13.47
C GLY A 53 11.52 -26.38 13.99
N ARG A 54 11.83 -27.62 13.60
CA ARG A 54 11.22 -28.83 14.16
C ARG A 54 11.63 -28.93 15.63
N LEU A 55 10.68 -28.86 16.56
CA LEU A 55 10.88 -29.36 17.93
C LEU A 55 9.98 -30.56 18.16
N ARG A 56 10.67 -31.67 18.45
CA ARG A 56 10.13 -32.99 18.74
C ARG A 56 9.28 -32.94 20.02
N ARG A 57 8.20 -33.71 19.99
CA ARG A 57 7.41 -34.09 21.17
C ARG A 57 8.31 -34.75 22.21
N LEU A 58 8.22 -34.31 23.45
CA LEU A 58 8.45 -35.16 24.62
C LEU A 58 7.32 -34.91 25.62
N CYS A 59 6.59 -35.99 25.91
CA CYS A 59 5.57 -36.10 26.93
C CYS A 59 6.20 -36.00 28.33
N GLY A 60 5.50 -35.41 29.30
CA GLY A 60 5.98 -35.39 30.69
C GLY A 60 5.04 -34.71 31.69
N ARG A 61 3.99 -35.44 32.09
CA ARG A 61 3.31 -35.48 33.40
C ARG A 61 3.25 -34.24 34.33
N ARG A 62 1.99 -33.83 34.60
CA ARG A 62 1.31 -33.54 35.89
C ARG A 62 2.08 -32.88 37.05
N ALA A 63 1.53 -31.76 37.55
CA ALA A 63 1.10 -31.59 38.96
C ALA A 63 0.23 -30.32 39.17
N ARG A 64 -0.99 -30.50 39.70
CA ARG A 64 -1.68 -29.57 40.65
C ARG A 64 -1.44 -30.17 42.07
N PRO A 65 -1.79 -29.56 43.23
CA PRO A 65 -2.61 -28.36 43.55
C PRO A 65 -1.90 -27.43 44.59
N ALA A 66 -2.44 -26.35 45.17
CA ALA A 66 -3.48 -26.33 46.20
C ALA A 66 -3.90 -24.91 46.62
N HIS A 67 -5.16 -24.81 47.01
CA HIS A 67 -5.82 -23.69 47.68
C HIS A 67 -5.22 -23.39 49.08
N ARG A 68 -5.30 -22.13 49.51
CA ARG A 68 -5.59 -21.73 50.91
C ARG A 68 -5.94 -20.23 51.00
N HIS A 69 -7.19 -19.97 51.38
CA HIS A 69 -7.66 -18.84 52.20
C HIS A 69 -8.03 -19.44 53.59
N PRO A 70 -8.11 -18.70 54.73
CA PRO A 70 -8.89 -17.46 54.86
C PRO A 70 -8.37 -16.42 55.88
N GLY A 71 -9.05 -15.26 55.91
CA GLY A 71 -8.96 -14.28 57.01
C GLY A 71 -10.04 -13.20 56.86
N ARG A 72 -11.07 -13.26 57.71
CA ARG A 72 -12.21 -12.32 57.83
C ARG A 72 -11.90 -11.18 58.81
N ALA A 73 -12.39 -9.98 58.52
CA ALA A 73 -13.06 -8.99 59.41
C ALA A 73 -13.20 -7.68 58.60
N GLY A 74 -14.24 -6.85 58.62
CA GLY A 74 -15.50 -6.77 59.36
C GLY A 74 -16.10 -5.38 59.09
N GLY A 75 -17.44 -5.26 59.04
CA GLY A 75 -18.25 -4.02 59.11
C GLY A 75 -18.15 -3.04 57.93
N THR A 76 -19.11 -2.20 57.55
CA THR A 76 -20.54 -2.01 57.85
C THR A 76 -21.04 -0.99 56.81
N ARG A 77 -22.34 -1.01 56.51
CA ARG A 77 -23.07 -0.18 55.53
C ARG A 77 -22.99 1.33 55.85
N ALA A 78 -23.11 2.18 54.83
CA ALA A 78 -24.25 3.11 54.65
C ALA A 78 -24.02 4.11 53.49
N ASP A 79 -25.14 4.43 52.84
CA ASP A 79 -25.38 5.37 51.74
C ASP A 79 -24.99 6.84 52.03
N GLY A 80 -24.85 7.63 50.96
CA GLY A 80 -24.95 9.09 51.06
C GLY A 80 -24.28 9.89 49.94
N THR A 81 -24.98 10.10 48.81
CA THR A 81 -25.04 11.42 48.14
C THR A 81 -26.28 12.15 48.70
N PRO A 82 -26.51 13.49 48.58
CA PRO A 82 -25.95 14.45 47.60
C PRO A 82 -25.66 15.88 48.16
N ARG A 83 -25.16 16.81 47.33
CA ARG A 83 -25.80 18.10 46.93
C ARG A 83 -24.84 19.19 46.44
N ALA A 84 -25.38 19.95 45.50
CA ALA A 84 -24.94 21.25 44.98
C ALA A 84 -25.18 22.39 45.98
N GLY A 85 -24.59 23.57 45.69
CA GLY A 85 -24.85 24.84 46.36
C GLY A 85 -24.19 26.00 45.63
N ASP A 86 -24.98 27.06 45.38
CA ASP A 86 -24.81 28.11 44.39
C ASP A 86 -24.19 29.43 44.91
N ASP A 87 -23.80 30.28 43.95
CA ASP A 87 -23.87 31.75 43.85
C ASP A 87 -23.38 32.73 44.96
N VAL A 88 -22.74 33.83 44.51
CA VAL A 88 -23.27 35.23 44.55
C VAL A 88 -22.14 36.31 44.49
N LEU A 89 -22.23 37.14 43.44
CA LEU A 89 -22.06 38.61 43.27
C LEU A 89 -20.96 39.43 44.00
N GLY A 90 -20.31 40.33 43.24
CA GLY A 90 -19.66 41.55 43.73
C GLY A 90 -18.97 42.38 42.64
N ALA A 91 -19.39 43.65 42.48
CA ALA A 91 -19.15 44.52 41.33
C ALA A 91 -17.88 45.42 41.39
N GLY A 92 -17.45 45.86 40.18
CA GLY A 92 -16.70 47.06 39.73
C GLY A 92 -15.79 47.89 40.66
N PRO A 93 -14.68 48.43 40.10
CA PRO A 93 -14.82 49.73 39.42
C PRO A 93 -14.04 49.85 38.09
N ALA A 94 -14.35 50.90 37.33
CA ALA A 94 -13.68 51.37 36.11
C ALA A 94 -13.28 52.87 36.29
N PRO A 95 -12.53 53.50 35.37
CA PRO A 95 -11.35 53.06 34.63
C PRO A 95 -10.17 54.05 34.79
N LEU A 96 -8.93 53.60 34.64
CA LEU A 96 -7.77 54.47 34.37
C LEU A 96 -7.23 54.24 32.96
N ARG A 97 -7.10 55.34 32.22
CA ARG A 97 -6.65 55.41 30.83
C ARG A 97 -5.18 55.01 30.70
N GLY A 98 -4.90 54.29 29.61
CA GLY A 98 -3.75 54.59 28.76
C GLY A 98 -2.47 53.81 29.00
N ARG A 99 -2.32 52.68 28.29
CA ARG A 99 -1.12 52.38 27.50
C ARG A 99 -1.41 51.23 26.55
N ARG A 100 -1.39 51.50 25.25
CA ARG A 100 -1.47 50.50 24.18
C ARG A 100 -0.18 49.66 24.21
N GLY A 101 -0.19 48.58 24.99
CA GLY A 101 0.81 47.52 24.97
C GLY A 101 0.47 46.48 23.90
N GLY A 102 1.46 46.08 23.12
CA GLY A 102 1.32 45.39 21.85
C GLY A 102 0.46 44.13 21.89
N ARG A 103 -0.43 44.03 20.88
CA ARG A 103 -1.04 42.75 20.51
C ARG A 103 0.09 41.82 20.09
N GLY A 104 0.44 40.87 20.96
CA GLY A 104 1.24 39.71 20.60
C GLY A 104 0.51 38.98 19.48
N ARG A 105 0.95 39.22 18.24
CA ARG A 105 0.53 38.43 17.08
C ARG A 105 0.81 36.97 17.42
N PRO A 106 -0.14 36.03 17.27
CA PRO A 106 0.22 34.63 17.32
C PRO A 106 1.31 34.43 16.26
N LEU A 107 2.45 33.87 16.67
CA LEU A 107 3.49 33.40 15.76
C LEU A 107 2.84 32.35 14.87
N ARG A 108 2.24 32.78 13.76
CA ARG A 108 1.95 31.92 12.63
C ARG A 108 3.32 31.37 12.24
N ARG A 109 3.64 30.15 12.66
CA ARG A 109 4.69 29.36 12.02
C ARG A 109 4.40 29.49 10.53
N ARG A 110 5.26 30.22 9.81
CA ARG A 110 5.25 30.21 8.35
C ARG A 110 5.37 28.74 7.98
N ARG A 111 4.26 28.10 7.58
CA ARG A 111 4.35 26.84 6.83
C ARG A 111 5.26 27.18 5.66
N SER A 112 6.46 26.64 5.65
CA SER A 112 7.45 26.92 4.62
C SER A 112 6.83 26.51 3.29
N ARG A 113 6.53 27.49 2.45
CA ARG A 113 6.07 27.30 1.05
C ARG A 113 7.24 26.90 0.16
N ARG A 114 8.16 26.08 0.67
CA ARG A 114 9.25 25.60 -0.16
C ARG A 114 8.70 24.44 -1.01
N PRO A 115 9.14 24.30 -2.27
CA PRO A 115 9.03 23.04 -3.00
C PRO A 115 9.37 21.88 -2.07
N TRP A 116 8.84 20.69 -2.28
CA TRP A 116 9.42 19.53 -1.60
C TRP A 116 10.92 19.52 -1.97
N GLU A 117 11.79 19.71 -0.98
CA GLU A 117 13.21 19.97 -1.24
C GLU A 117 13.94 18.63 -1.38
N GLU A 118 15.03 18.60 -2.16
CA GLU A 118 15.88 17.41 -2.34
C GLU A 118 16.29 16.78 -1.00
N ALA A 119 16.61 17.60 0.00
CA ALA A 119 16.93 17.15 1.35
C ALA A 119 15.80 16.35 2.03
N VAL A 120 14.53 16.76 1.85
CA VAL A 120 13.37 16.00 2.38
C VAL A 120 13.28 14.64 1.69
N ASN A 121 13.58 14.58 0.40
CA ASN A 121 13.55 13.33 -0.34
C ASN A 121 14.73 12.40 0.01
N GLU A 122 15.92 12.95 0.33
CA GLU A 122 17.05 12.18 0.87
C GLU A 122 16.72 11.57 2.23
N GLU A 123 16.10 12.34 3.14
CA GLU A 123 15.65 11.81 4.44
C GLU A 123 14.62 10.69 4.28
N LEU A 124 13.69 10.84 3.34
CA LEU A 124 12.72 9.79 2.99
C LEU A 124 13.40 8.58 2.36
N ALA A 125 14.42 8.77 1.52
CA ALA A 125 15.15 7.68 0.90
C ALA A 125 15.86 6.78 1.91
N ALA A 126 16.33 7.35 3.02
CA ALA A 126 16.91 6.59 4.12
C ALA A 126 15.91 5.63 4.81
N LEU A 127 14.60 5.82 4.63
CA LEU A 127 13.56 4.93 5.18
C LEU A 127 13.34 3.66 4.33
N GLY A 128 13.72 3.71 3.05
CA GLY A 128 13.64 2.59 2.11
C GLY A 128 12.97 2.95 0.77
N SER A 129 13.05 2.02 -0.18
CA SER A 129 12.64 2.24 -1.59
C SER A 129 11.16 2.57 -1.82
N TYR A 130 10.29 2.36 -0.82
CA TYR A 130 8.88 2.77 -0.90
C TYR A 130 8.66 4.24 -0.57
N PHE A 131 9.55 4.86 0.22
CA PHE A 131 9.41 6.22 0.74
C PHE A 131 10.00 7.29 -0.17
N VAL A 132 10.97 6.92 -1.02
CA VAL A 132 11.65 7.83 -1.94
C VAL A 132 10.84 8.11 -3.20
N LEU A 133 10.88 9.35 -3.67
CA LEU A 133 10.43 9.75 -5.01
C LEU A 133 11.66 10.03 -5.87
N GLU A 134 11.62 9.61 -7.14
CA GLU A 134 12.70 9.89 -8.09
C GLU A 134 12.66 11.37 -8.50
N ALA A 135 13.83 11.93 -8.81
CA ALA A 135 13.88 13.23 -9.47
C ALA A 135 13.41 13.06 -10.93
N LEU A 136 12.60 14.00 -11.42
CA LEU A 136 12.30 14.05 -12.84
C LEU A 136 13.57 14.43 -13.60
N PRO A 137 13.95 13.69 -14.66
CA PRO A 137 15.05 14.09 -15.52
C PRO A 137 14.73 15.43 -16.21
N ASP A 138 15.72 16.30 -16.36
CA ASP A 138 15.58 17.53 -17.14
C ASP A 138 15.30 17.21 -18.62
N GLY A 139 14.28 17.85 -19.22
CA GLY A 139 14.02 17.80 -20.67
C GLY A 139 12.60 17.39 -21.08
N PRO A 140 12.23 17.63 -22.36
CA PRO A 140 10.83 17.87 -22.76
C PRO A 140 9.88 16.66 -22.73
N VAL A 141 10.37 15.42 -22.70
CA VAL A 141 9.60 14.20 -22.36
C VAL A 141 10.61 13.18 -21.85
N ALA A 142 10.88 13.16 -20.55
CA ALA A 142 11.85 12.25 -19.97
C ALA A 142 11.52 10.78 -20.32
N HIS A 143 12.44 10.09 -20.99
CA HIS A 143 12.33 8.74 -21.55
C HIS A 143 11.38 7.78 -20.80
N GLY A 144 10.14 7.64 -21.30
CA GLY A 144 9.16 6.67 -20.80
C GLY A 144 8.40 7.09 -19.53
N TRP A 145 8.69 8.27 -18.96
CA TRP A 145 7.86 8.88 -17.93
C TRP A 145 6.55 9.39 -18.50
N ARG A 146 5.48 9.21 -17.74
CA ARG A 146 4.09 9.51 -18.05
C ARG A 146 3.45 10.15 -16.83
N ARG A 147 2.44 10.99 -17.03
CA ARG A 147 1.72 11.54 -15.88
C ARG A 147 0.94 10.43 -15.19
N LEU A 148 0.78 10.52 -13.88
CA LEU A 148 -0.02 9.57 -13.13
C LEU A 148 -1.50 9.68 -13.54
N ALA A 149 -1.94 10.87 -13.93
CA ALA A 149 -3.23 11.11 -14.57
C ALA A 149 -3.51 10.18 -15.77
N ASP A 150 -2.48 9.76 -16.53
CA ASP A 150 -2.64 8.86 -17.67
C ASP A 150 -3.16 7.47 -17.26
N LEU A 151 -3.04 7.08 -15.97
CA LEU A 151 -3.64 5.84 -15.47
C LEU A 151 -5.17 5.92 -15.37
N CYS A 152 -5.73 7.12 -15.33
CA CYS A 152 -7.18 7.35 -15.38
C CYS A 152 -7.74 7.17 -16.80
N GLU A 153 -6.91 7.26 -17.82
CA GLU A 153 -7.31 7.03 -19.20
C GLU A 153 -7.42 5.53 -19.55
N PRO A 154 -8.13 5.17 -20.64
CA PRO A 154 -8.16 3.80 -21.15
C PRO A 154 -6.78 3.36 -21.66
N GLY A 155 -6.31 2.17 -21.24
CA GLY A 155 -5.14 1.50 -21.79
C GLY A 155 -3.98 1.33 -20.80
N PRO A 156 -3.41 2.40 -20.21
CA PRO A 156 -2.21 2.28 -19.37
C PRO A 156 -2.40 1.37 -18.15
N LEU A 157 -3.53 1.48 -17.46
CA LEU A 157 -3.81 0.67 -16.28
C LEU A 157 -4.17 -0.79 -16.64
N GLU A 158 -4.87 -0.99 -17.76
CA GLU A 158 -5.14 -2.32 -18.32
C GLU A 158 -3.84 -3.04 -18.70
N ALA A 159 -2.91 -2.35 -19.38
CA ALA A 159 -1.62 -2.92 -19.76
C ALA A 159 -0.83 -3.37 -18.51
N ARG A 160 -0.76 -2.51 -17.48
CA ARG A 160 -0.09 -2.88 -16.23
C ARG A 160 -0.77 -4.05 -15.52
N THR A 161 -2.10 -4.10 -15.55
CA THR A 161 -2.88 -5.20 -14.95
C THR A 161 -2.64 -6.51 -15.69
N ALA A 162 -2.59 -6.48 -17.03
CA ALA A 162 -2.28 -7.64 -17.86
C ALA A 162 -0.87 -8.17 -17.58
N ASP A 163 0.12 -7.29 -17.39
CA ASP A 163 1.48 -7.69 -17.02
C ASP A 163 1.54 -8.38 -15.66
N VAL A 164 0.92 -7.80 -14.64
CA VAL A 164 0.87 -8.41 -13.29
C VAL A 164 0.11 -9.73 -13.33
N ARG A 165 -1.00 -9.80 -14.06
CA ARG A 165 -1.75 -11.05 -14.27
C ARG A 165 -0.86 -12.14 -14.87
N ARG A 166 -0.15 -11.84 -15.95
CA ARG A 166 0.79 -12.77 -16.60
C ARG A 166 1.86 -13.28 -15.64
N VAL A 167 2.44 -12.40 -14.81
CA VAL A 167 3.45 -12.79 -13.82
C VAL A 167 2.87 -13.71 -12.74
N LEU A 168 1.69 -13.38 -12.21
CA LEU A 168 1.02 -14.19 -11.19
C LEU A 168 0.57 -15.56 -11.76
N SER A 169 0.04 -15.59 -12.98
CA SER A 169 -0.30 -16.82 -13.68
C SER A 169 0.93 -17.69 -13.93
N GLY A 170 2.02 -17.10 -14.42
CA GLY A 170 3.27 -17.83 -14.70
C GLY A 170 3.93 -18.41 -13.45
N THR A 171 3.82 -17.71 -12.31
CA THR A 171 4.37 -18.17 -11.03
C THR A 171 3.56 -19.34 -10.43
N SER A 172 2.23 -19.29 -10.59
CA SER A 172 1.34 -20.30 -10.02
C SER A 172 1.07 -21.49 -10.95
N GLY A 173 1.34 -21.34 -12.25
CA GLY A 173 0.98 -22.32 -13.28
C GLY A 173 -0.51 -22.37 -13.61
N VAL A 174 -1.31 -21.44 -13.05
CA VAL A 174 -2.77 -21.39 -13.18
C VAL A 174 -3.19 -19.98 -13.52
N GLU A 175 -4.17 -19.84 -14.40
CA GLU A 175 -4.59 -18.53 -14.86
C GLU A 175 -5.29 -17.72 -13.74
N VAL A 176 -4.75 -16.53 -13.46
CA VAL A 176 -5.26 -15.61 -12.45
C VAL A 176 -6.31 -14.69 -13.04
N GLU A 177 -7.40 -14.45 -12.32
CA GLU A 177 -8.45 -13.52 -12.72
C GLU A 177 -7.95 -12.08 -12.80
N GLU A 178 -8.40 -11.35 -13.82
CA GLU A 178 -8.02 -9.94 -14.03
C GLU A 178 -8.27 -9.06 -12.82
N ARG A 179 -9.45 -9.18 -12.18
CA ARG A 179 -9.77 -8.44 -10.95
C ARG A 179 -8.81 -8.71 -9.78
N VAL A 180 -8.21 -9.91 -9.71
CA VAL A 180 -7.24 -10.25 -8.67
C VAL A 180 -5.90 -9.56 -8.95
N ALA A 181 -5.47 -9.54 -10.21
CA ALA A 181 -4.30 -8.80 -10.65
C ALA A 181 -4.50 -7.28 -10.44
N ALA A 182 -5.65 -6.73 -10.83
CA ALA A 182 -6.00 -5.32 -10.65
C ALA A 182 -5.99 -4.91 -9.17
N SER A 183 -6.54 -5.74 -8.28
CA SER A 183 -6.46 -5.49 -6.84
C SER A 183 -5.01 -5.48 -6.33
N THR A 184 -4.17 -6.37 -6.83
CA THR A 184 -2.72 -6.41 -6.50
C THR A 184 -1.99 -5.16 -7.01
N VAL A 185 -2.29 -4.72 -8.24
CA VAL A 185 -1.79 -3.46 -8.82
C VAL A 185 -2.20 -2.27 -7.95
N SER A 186 -3.48 -2.17 -7.56
CA SER A 186 -3.98 -1.07 -6.72
C SER A 186 -3.24 -0.99 -5.38
N LEU A 187 -3.04 -2.13 -4.71
CA LEU A 187 -2.30 -2.18 -3.45
C LEU A 187 -0.85 -1.72 -3.63
N GLY A 188 -0.18 -2.19 -4.69
CA GLY A 188 1.20 -1.79 -5.00
C GLY A 188 1.33 -0.28 -5.30
N LEU A 189 0.38 0.27 -6.06
CA LEU A 189 0.36 1.69 -6.41
C LEU A 189 0.08 2.56 -5.17
N PHE A 190 -0.96 2.22 -4.41
CA PHE A 190 -1.30 2.95 -3.17
C PHE A 190 -0.18 2.87 -2.14
N SER A 191 0.52 1.73 -2.05
CA SER A 191 1.70 1.60 -1.19
C SER A 191 2.78 2.62 -1.54
N ARG A 192 3.02 2.89 -2.83
CA ARG A 192 4.02 3.88 -3.24
C ARG A 192 3.56 5.31 -3.11
N LEU A 193 2.27 5.58 -3.26
CA LEU A 193 1.72 6.93 -3.05
C LEU A 193 1.64 7.31 -1.57
N LEU A 194 1.29 6.37 -0.70
CA LEU A 194 1.06 6.66 0.73
C LEU A 194 2.34 6.59 1.58
N SER A 195 3.32 5.76 1.20
CA SER A 195 4.55 5.60 2.00
C SER A 195 5.31 6.92 2.22
N PRO A 196 5.56 7.78 1.20
CA PRO A 196 6.23 9.05 1.42
C PRO A 196 5.51 9.97 2.42
N ALA A 197 4.17 10.00 2.41
CA ALA A 197 3.38 10.78 3.37
C ALA A 197 3.50 10.22 4.80
N VAL A 198 3.48 8.89 4.97
CA VAL A 198 3.71 8.24 6.27
C VAL A 198 5.13 8.52 6.78
N GLY A 199 6.14 8.41 5.91
CA GLY A 199 7.53 8.71 6.25
C GLY A 199 7.73 10.17 6.67
N ALA A 200 7.15 11.10 5.91
CA ALA A 200 7.24 12.53 6.20
C ALA A 200 6.59 12.88 7.54
N ALA A 201 5.42 12.31 7.83
CA ALA A 201 4.76 12.46 9.11
C ALA A 201 5.58 11.89 10.27
N ALA A 202 6.25 10.75 10.07
CA ALA A 202 7.08 10.13 11.08
C ALA A 202 8.37 10.92 11.38
N LEU A 203 8.97 11.52 10.34
CA LEU A 203 10.15 12.37 10.44
C LEU A 203 9.84 13.80 10.93
N GLY A 204 8.57 14.23 10.85
CA GLY A 204 8.18 15.60 11.20
C GLY A 204 8.50 16.63 10.10
N VAL A 205 8.68 16.17 8.87
CA VAL A 205 8.98 17.01 7.69
C VAL A 205 7.73 17.23 6.83
N PRO A 206 7.70 18.23 5.93
CA PRO A 206 6.59 18.42 5.00
C PRO A 206 6.36 17.19 4.12
N ALA A 207 5.10 16.81 3.92
CA ALA A 207 4.74 15.74 2.99
C ALA A 207 4.92 16.19 1.52
N PRO A 208 5.29 15.28 0.61
CA PRO A 208 5.40 15.61 -0.81
C PRO A 208 4.03 15.99 -1.40
N PRO A 209 3.97 16.96 -2.34
CA PRO A 209 2.75 17.43 -2.96
C PRO A 209 2.27 16.47 -4.06
N LEU A 210 1.80 15.29 -3.65
CA LEU A 210 1.36 14.24 -4.55
C LEU A 210 -0.04 14.52 -5.12
N ALA A 211 -0.13 14.62 -6.45
CA ALA A 211 -1.37 14.66 -7.21
C ALA A 211 -1.21 14.01 -8.58
N LEU A 212 -2.33 13.75 -9.27
CA LEU A 212 -2.30 13.04 -10.54
C LEU A 212 -1.51 13.76 -11.63
N ASP A 213 -1.62 15.09 -11.71
CA ASP A 213 -0.96 15.89 -12.74
C ASP A 213 0.49 16.23 -12.44
N THR A 214 0.90 16.14 -11.17
CA THR A 214 2.25 16.49 -10.72
C THR A 214 3.12 15.26 -10.45
N VAL A 215 2.52 14.08 -10.30
CA VAL A 215 3.22 12.81 -10.14
C VAL A 215 3.40 12.17 -11.51
N TRP A 216 4.60 11.67 -11.73
CA TRP A 216 4.96 10.92 -12.92
C TRP A 216 5.28 9.48 -12.56
N TRP A 217 5.02 8.57 -13.49
CA TRP A 217 5.37 7.17 -13.39
C TRP A 217 5.95 6.68 -14.71
N ARG A 218 6.63 5.53 -14.71
CA ARG A 218 7.07 4.85 -15.94
C ARG A 218 6.83 3.35 -15.87
N PRO A 219 6.65 2.66 -17.00
CA PRO A 219 6.59 1.20 -17.03
C PRO A 219 7.84 0.56 -16.41
N PHE A 220 7.65 -0.59 -15.75
CA PHE A 220 8.70 -1.29 -15.02
C PHE A 220 8.39 -2.80 -14.91
N GLU A 221 9.44 -3.62 -14.86
CA GLU A 221 9.31 -5.07 -14.79
C GLU A 221 8.99 -5.56 -13.37
N SER A 222 9.73 -5.07 -12.37
CA SER A 222 9.66 -5.55 -11.00
C SER A 222 10.03 -4.47 -9.98
N GLY A 223 9.77 -4.76 -8.71
CA GLY A 223 10.02 -3.82 -7.62
C GLY A 223 8.83 -2.87 -7.39
N PRO A 224 9.04 -1.81 -6.63
CA PRO A 224 7.98 -0.87 -6.33
C PRO A 224 7.78 0.11 -7.50
N TRP A 225 6.60 0.73 -7.60
CA TRP A 225 6.31 1.70 -8.66
C TRP A 225 7.36 2.83 -8.69
N PRO A 226 8.03 3.08 -9.82
CA PRO A 226 8.90 4.24 -9.99
C PRO A 226 8.02 5.47 -10.11
N LEU A 227 8.11 6.36 -9.12
CA LEU A 227 7.34 7.59 -9.05
C LEU A 227 8.27 8.78 -8.91
N ALA A 228 8.02 9.83 -9.68
CA ALA A 228 8.69 11.12 -9.56
C ALA A 228 7.63 12.21 -9.37
N VAL A 229 8.02 13.38 -8.86
CA VAL A 229 7.08 14.48 -8.61
C VAL A 229 7.67 15.81 -9.06
N GLU A 230 6.85 16.67 -9.67
CA GLU A 230 7.26 18.02 -10.02
C GLU A 230 7.40 18.90 -8.75
N PRO A 231 8.47 19.70 -8.60
CA PRO A 231 8.66 20.59 -7.45
C PRO A 231 7.62 21.70 -7.30
N ALA A 232 6.81 21.97 -8.34
CA ALA A 232 5.93 23.12 -8.40
C ALA A 232 4.44 22.73 -8.49
N GLY A 233 3.67 23.11 -7.48
CA GLY A 233 2.21 23.02 -7.50
C GLY A 233 1.60 23.08 -6.10
N HIS A 234 0.42 23.66 -5.97
CA HIS A 234 -0.49 23.38 -4.85
C HIS A 234 -1.64 22.55 -5.40
N PRO A 235 -1.43 21.24 -5.61
CA PRO A 235 -2.47 20.45 -6.22
C PRO A 235 -3.53 20.06 -5.17
N PRO A 236 -4.71 19.59 -5.61
CA PRO A 236 -5.56 18.80 -4.74
C PRO A 236 -4.74 17.66 -4.11
N GLY A 237 -4.92 17.45 -2.80
CA GLY A 237 -4.07 16.56 -2.02
C GLY A 237 -4.17 15.08 -2.43
N LEU A 238 -3.25 14.28 -1.91
CA LEU A 238 -3.15 12.83 -2.11
C LEU A 238 -4.49 12.07 -2.07
N ASP A 239 -5.43 12.48 -1.20
CA ASP A 239 -6.74 11.84 -1.08
C ASP A 239 -7.62 11.99 -2.34
N GLU A 240 -7.53 13.12 -3.04
CA GLU A 240 -8.24 13.32 -4.31
C GLU A 240 -7.64 12.45 -5.41
N ALA A 241 -6.31 12.41 -5.50
CA ALA A 241 -5.62 11.53 -6.44
C ALA A 241 -5.96 10.04 -6.19
N LEU A 242 -6.01 9.62 -4.93
CA LEU A 242 -6.44 8.28 -4.56
C LEU A 242 -7.91 8.04 -4.91
N SER A 243 -8.80 9.02 -4.71
CA SER A 243 -10.23 8.88 -5.06
C SER A 243 -10.43 8.65 -6.55
N SER A 244 -9.75 9.44 -7.41
CA SER A 244 -9.78 9.26 -8.86
C SER A 244 -9.24 7.90 -9.30
N LEU A 245 -8.15 7.42 -8.69
CA LEU A 245 -7.62 6.08 -8.96
C LEU A 245 -8.57 4.98 -8.47
N VAL A 246 -9.19 5.15 -7.30
CA VAL A 246 -10.21 4.23 -6.77
C VAL A 246 -11.38 4.12 -7.75
N ASP A 247 -11.91 5.23 -8.24
CA ASP A 247 -13.00 5.24 -9.21
C ASP A 247 -12.58 4.59 -10.53
N ARG A 248 -11.34 4.80 -10.96
CA ARG A 248 -10.78 4.19 -12.16
C ARG A 248 -10.68 2.66 -12.04
N PHE A 249 -10.15 2.16 -10.91
CA PHE A 249 -10.08 0.72 -10.66
C PHE A 249 -11.47 0.09 -10.53
N ALA A 250 -12.41 0.80 -9.89
CA ALA A 250 -13.75 0.31 -9.67
C ALA A 250 -14.50 0.12 -10.99
N THR A 251 -14.44 1.12 -11.86
CA THR A 251 -15.09 1.10 -13.18
C THR A 251 -14.38 0.13 -14.14
N GLY A 252 -13.04 0.14 -14.17
CA GLY A 252 -12.26 -0.65 -15.14
C GLY A 252 -12.21 -2.15 -14.87
N PHE A 253 -12.28 -2.58 -13.61
CA PHE A 253 -12.00 -3.98 -13.23
C PHE A 253 -13.08 -4.60 -12.30
N GLY A 254 -14.20 -3.91 -12.09
CA GLY A 254 -15.29 -4.40 -11.24
C GLY A 254 -14.89 -4.59 -9.78
N LEU A 255 -13.94 -3.79 -9.28
CA LEU A 255 -13.52 -3.79 -7.88
C LEU A 255 -14.44 -2.86 -7.06
N SER A 256 -14.95 -3.34 -5.93
CA SER A 256 -15.73 -2.47 -5.06
C SER A 256 -14.84 -1.41 -4.40
N ARG A 257 -15.38 -0.21 -4.20
CA ARG A 257 -14.68 0.87 -3.47
C ARG A 257 -14.26 0.44 -2.06
N THR A 258 -15.01 -0.46 -1.42
CA THR A 258 -14.64 -1.07 -0.13
C THR A 258 -13.37 -1.92 -0.19
N ILE A 259 -13.11 -2.63 -1.30
CA ILE A 259 -11.85 -3.35 -1.51
C ILE A 259 -10.72 -2.35 -1.71
N LEU A 260 -10.93 -1.33 -2.55
CA LEU A 260 -9.90 -0.37 -2.94
C LEU A 260 -9.47 0.54 -1.79
N TRP A 261 -10.41 1.11 -1.03
CA TRP A 261 -10.08 1.84 0.20
C TRP A 261 -9.50 0.93 1.28
N GLY A 262 -9.90 -0.35 1.30
CA GLY A 262 -9.22 -1.38 2.09
C GLY A 262 -7.75 -1.56 1.70
N ASN A 263 -7.45 -1.59 0.40
CA ASN A 263 -6.08 -1.65 -0.11
C ASN A 263 -5.28 -0.38 0.23
N ALA A 264 -5.91 0.81 0.17
CA ALA A 264 -5.28 2.06 0.57
C ALA A 264 -4.93 2.08 2.08
N SER A 265 -5.85 1.63 2.94
CA SER A 265 -5.55 1.47 4.37
C SER A 265 -4.46 0.43 4.62
N SER A 266 -4.47 -0.69 3.88
CA SER A 266 -3.40 -1.70 3.94
C SER A 266 -2.05 -1.12 3.52
N ALA A 267 -2.01 -0.23 2.53
CA ALA A 267 -0.80 0.51 2.14
C ALA A 267 -0.28 1.42 3.27
N LEU A 268 -1.16 2.16 3.97
CA LEU A 268 -0.77 2.97 5.14
C LEU A 268 -0.07 2.14 6.22
N PHE A 269 -0.69 1.03 6.64
CA PHE A 269 -0.13 0.17 7.69
C PHE A 269 1.04 -0.68 7.19
N GLY A 270 1.11 -0.96 5.89
CA GLY A 270 2.26 -1.54 5.23
C GLY A 270 3.49 -0.65 5.33
N ALA A 271 3.34 0.66 5.15
CA ALA A 271 4.43 1.62 5.34
C ALA A 271 4.92 1.62 6.81
N VAL A 272 4.01 1.64 7.78
CA VAL A 272 4.35 1.50 9.22
C VAL A 272 5.13 0.20 9.48
N ALA A 273 4.69 -0.92 8.89
CA ALA A 273 5.38 -2.19 9.04
C ALA A 273 6.77 -2.18 8.39
N GLY A 274 6.94 -1.49 7.25
CA GLY A 274 8.23 -1.32 6.58
C GLY A 274 9.28 -0.62 7.44
N LEU A 275 8.86 0.37 8.24
CA LEU A 275 9.75 1.10 9.15
C LEU A 275 10.28 0.24 10.30
N ARG A 276 9.60 -0.85 10.68
CA ARG A 276 10.01 -1.67 11.83
C ARG A 276 11.41 -2.25 11.69
N ALA A 277 11.85 -2.52 10.46
CA ALA A 277 13.16 -3.11 10.18
C ALA A 277 14.27 -2.05 10.05
N SER A 278 13.97 -0.89 9.47
CA SER A 278 14.96 0.16 9.17
C SER A 278 15.05 1.26 10.24
N ARG A 279 13.90 1.68 10.78
CA ARG A 279 13.74 2.82 11.69
C ARG A 279 12.66 2.54 12.74
N PRO A 280 12.89 1.57 13.65
CA PRO A 280 11.92 1.20 14.69
C PRO A 280 11.57 2.38 15.61
N ASP A 281 12.48 3.35 15.76
CA ASP A 281 12.29 4.61 16.48
C ASP A 281 11.14 5.47 15.91
N LEU A 282 10.89 5.39 14.60
CA LEU A 282 9.86 6.17 13.90
C LEU A 282 8.48 5.50 13.89
N VAL A 283 8.40 4.22 14.26
CA VAL A 283 7.15 3.43 14.20
C VAL A 283 6.01 4.04 15.01
N PRO A 284 6.21 4.56 16.25
CA PRO A 284 5.12 5.18 17.00
C PRO A 284 4.51 6.39 16.29
N ALA A 285 5.34 7.27 15.72
CA ALA A 285 4.88 8.47 15.00
C ALA A 285 4.16 8.08 13.71
N ALA A 286 4.72 7.15 12.93
CA ALA A 286 4.09 6.62 11.72
C ALA A 286 2.74 5.94 12.01
N ALA A 287 2.66 5.15 13.09
CA ALA A 287 1.44 4.48 13.51
C ALA A 287 0.36 5.48 13.96
N ALA A 288 0.73 6.51 14.70
CA ALA A 288 -0.19 7.57 15.11
C ALA A 288 -0.79 8.29 13.89
N PHE A 289 0.04 8.60 12.88
CA PHE A 289 -0.44 9.15 11.61
C PHE A 289 -1.38 8.18 10.88
N ALA A 290 -1.01 6.91 10.71
CA ALA A 290 -1.83 5.91 10.04
C ALA A 290 -3.20 5.70 10.72
N VAL A 291 -3.25 5.64 12.06
CA VAL A 291 -4.50 5.53 12.83
C VAL A 291 -5.35 6.79 12.70
N ALA A 292 -4.74 7.97 12.76
CA ALA A 292 -5.45 9.23 12.59
C ALA A 292 -6.06 9.38 11.19
N THR A 293 -5.38 8.88 10.15
CA THR A 293 -5.88 8.83 8.77
C THR A 293 -6.98 7.79 8.61
N LEU A 294 -6.80 6.59 9.17
CA LEU A 294 -7.81 5.53 9.16
C LEU A 294 -9.15 5.98 9.76
N GLY A 295 -9.13 6.87 10.75
CA GLY A 295 -10.34 7.41 11.40
C GLY A 295 -11.15 8.40 10.57
N ARG A 296 -10.70 8.78 9.37
CA ARG A 296 -11.33 9.83 8.53
C ARG A 296 -11.90 9.24 7.26
N HIS A 297 -13.00 9.79 6.76
CA HIS A 297 -13.48 9.47 5.42
C HIS A 297 -12.38 9.79 4.38
N PRO A 298 -12.16 8.95 3.36
CA PRO A 298 -12.87 7.69 3.03
C PRO A 298 -12.26 6.41 3.62
N TYR A 299 -11.16 6.50 4.38
CA TYR A 299 -10.53 5.33 5.04
C TYR A 299 -11.35 4.77 6.20
N ALA A 300 -12.18 5.62 6.80
CA ALA A 300 -13.06 5.29 7.90
C ALA A 300 -13.85 4.02 7.59
N GLY A 301 -13.62 3.03 8.43
CA GLY A 301 -14.34 1.79 8.39
C GLY A 301 -13.87 0.73 7.38
N THR A 302 -12.67 0.89 6.85
CA THR A 302 -12.04 -0.09 5.94
C THR A 302 -11.28 -1.21 6.69
N GLY A 303 -11.02 -1.03 7.98
CA GLY A 303 -10.24 -1.94 8.81
C GLY A 303 -10.07 -1.39 10.21
N ASP A 304 -9.40 -2.17 11.07
CA ASP A 304 -9.17 -1.86 12.47
C ASP A 304 -7.79 -2.38 12.91
N VAL A 305 -7.19 -1.78 13.94
CA VAL A 305 -5.93 -2.28 14.53
C VAL A 305 -6.26 -3.27 15.65
N VAL A 306 -5.95 -4.54 15.45
CA VAL A 306 -6.19 -5.63 16.38
C VAL A 306 -4.86 -6.17 16.87
N ARG A 307 -4.60 -6.07 18.19
CA ARG A 307 -3.34 -6.54 18.82
C ARG A 307 -2.08 -6.00 18.14
N GLY A 308 -2.09 -4.71 17.78
CA GLY A 308 -0.95 -4.02 17.15
C GLY A 308 -0.74 -4.31 15.66
N ALA A 309 -1.66 -5.05 15.02
CA ALA A 309 -1.65 -5.31 13.58
C ALA A 309 -2.94 -4.79 12.94
N PHE A 310 -2.82 -4.17 11.76
CA PHE A 310 -3.99 -3.75 11.00
C PHE A 310 -4.67 -4.97 10.36
N VAL A 311 -5.99 -5.00 10.40
CA VAL A 311 -6.81 -6.03 9.78
C VAL A 311 -7.90 -5.33 8.99
N ARG A 312 -7.98 -5.62 7.69
CA ARG A 312 -9.04 -5.06 6.84
C ARG A 312 -10.41 -5.66 7.20
N ARG A 313 -11.47 -4.96 6.83
CA ARG A 313 -12.86 -5.50 6.79
C ARG A 313 -13.24 -6.09 5.44
N SER A 314 -12.43 -5.84 4.41
CA SER A 314 -12.57 -6.39 3.07
C SER A 314 -11.40 -7.30 2.70
N CYS A 315 -11.67 -8.26 1.82
CA CYS A 315 -10.64 -9.12 1.25
C CYS A 315 -10.06 -8.47 -0.01
N CYS A 316 -8.72 -8.34 -0.10
CA CYS A 316 -8.03 -7.83 -1.29
C CYS A 316 -8.00 -8.83 -2.46
N LEU A 317 -8.65 -9.98 -2.35
CA LEU A 317 -8.71 -11.06 -3.34
C LEU A 317 -7.40 -11.83 -3.58
N TYR A 318 -6.27 -11.43 -2.96
CA TYR A 318 -4.97 -12.10 -3.15
C TYR A 318 -5.00 -13.60 -2.84
N TYR A 319 -5.86 -14.05 -1.91
CA TYR A 319 -6.03 -15.47 -1.60
C TYR A 319 -6.50 -16.34 -2.78
N ARG A 320 -6.99 -15.72 -3.85
CA ARG A 320 -7.40 -16.39 -5.09
C ARG A 320 -6.23 -16.62 -6.03
N VAL A 321 -5.05 -16.03 -5.77
CA VAL A 321 -3.81 -16.39 -6.46
C VAL A 321 -3.42 -17.81 -6.01
N PRO A 322 -3.37 -18.80 -6.92
CA PRO A 322 -3.08 -20.18 -6.54
C PRO A 322 -1.69 -20.28 -5.92
N GLY A 323 -1.61 -20.88 -4.73
CA GLY A 323 -0.37 -20.95 -3.93
C GLY A 323 0.05 -19.64 -3.24
N GLY A 324 -0.67 -18.53 -3.42
CA GLY A 324 -0.33 -17.23 -2.82
C GLY A 324 -0.67 -17.10 -1.33
N GLY A 325 -1.63 -17.89 -0.83
CA GLY A 325 -2.06 -17.82 0.57
C GLY A 325 -2.77 -16.51 0.93
N TYR A 326 -2.83 -16.16 2.21
CA TYR A 326 -3.47 -14.93 2.67
C TYR A 326 -2.46 -13.78 2.76
N CYS A 327 -2.87 -12.57 2.37
CA CYS A 327 -2.08 -11.36 2.60
C CYS A 327 -1.98 -11.00 4.09
N GLY A 328 -1.02 -10.14 4.46
CA GLY A 328 -0.76 -9.73 5.84
C GLY A 328 -1.97 -9.18 6.62
N ASP A 329 -2.85 -8.43 5.95
CA ASP A 329 -3.99 -7.75 6.59
C ASP A 329 -5.33 -8.46 6.32
N CYS A 330 -5.30 -9.77 6.06
CA CYS A 330 -6.47 -10.51 5.58
C CYS A 330 -7.57 -10.68 6.64
N VAL A 331 -8.80 -10.25 6.31
CA VAL A 331 -10.01 -10.47 7.11
C VAL A 331 -10.39 -11.95 7.28
N LEU A 332 -10.00 -12.81 6.33
CA LEU A 332 -10.35 -14.24 6.37
C LEU A 332 -9.44 -15.00 7.34
N GLU A 333 -8.18 -14.61 7.44
CA GLU A 333 -7.22 -15.19 8.38
C GLU A 333 -7.56 -14.81 9.83
N SER A 334 -7.95 -13.54 10.07
CA SER A 334 -8.38 -13.11 11.41
C SER A 334 -9.63 -13.86 11.88
N ARG A 335 -10.61 -14.07 11.00
CA ARG A 335 -11.81 -14.88 11.28
C ARG A 335 -11.47 -16.34 11.59
N ARG A 336 -10.57 -16.97 10.82
CA ARG A 336 -10.11 -18.34 11.12
C ARG A 336 -9.47 -18.45 12.50
N ARG A 337 -8.64 -17.48 12.89
CA ARG A 337 -8.02 -17.44 14.23
C ARG A 337 -9.02 -17.15 15.36
N ALA A 338 -10.10 -16.43 15.07
CA ALA A 338 -11.16 -16.13 16.04
C ALA A 338 -12.13 -17.29 16.23
N GLY A 339 -12.50 -18.01 15.16
CA GLY A 339 -13.44 -19.13 15.18
C GLY A 339 -12.83 -20.51 15.50
N GLY A 340 -11.51 -20.59 15.69
CA GLY A 340 -10.83 -21.79 16.19
C GLY A 340 -10.69 -21.83 17.72
N ARG A 341 -11.53 -21.08 18.44
CA ARG A 341 -11.63 -21.08 19.90
C ARG A 341 -12.88 -21.80 20.36
#